data_AF-A0A511V8G2-F1
#
_entry.id   AF-A0A511V8G2-F1
#
_cell.length_a   1.000
_cell.length_b   1.000
_cell.length_c   1.000
_cell.angle_alpha   90.00
_cell.angle_beta   90.00
_cell.angle_gamma   90.00
#
_symmetry.space_group_name_H-M   'P 1'
#
loop_
_entity.id
_entity.type
_entity.pdbx_description
1 polymer ?
#
loop_
_entity_poly.entity_id
_entity_poly.type
_entity_poly.pdbx_seq_one_letter_code
_entity_poly.pdbx_strand_id
1 'polypeptide(L)' 'MKYRVLIPDKPTVRNMVCCLQSLLSRMNRTENLDKAVTGIRINKQTRAIEIEMEDETEEKLL' A
#
# COMPACT_ATOMS: atom_id res chain seq x y z
N MET A 1 -4.14 6.18 7.10
CA MET A 1 -3.41 6.52 5.84
C MET A 1 -3.37 5.31 4.89
N LYS A 2 -3.23 5.49 3.57
CA LYS A 2 -3.29 4.37 2.59
C LYS A 2 -2.23 4.45 1.48
N TYR A 3 -1.49 3.36 1.25
CA TYR A 3 -0.70 3.16 0.03
C TYR A 3 -1.47 2.32 -0.99
N ARG A 4 -1.29 2.65 -2.28
CA ARG A 4 -2.01 1.99 -3.37
C ARG A 4 -1.16 1.93 -4.64
N VAL A 5 -1.10 0.78 -5.28
CA VAL A 5 -0.51 0.63 -6.63
C VAL A 5 -1.48 -0.11 -7.54
N LEU A 6 -1.64 0.39 -8.77
CA LEU A 6 -2.48 -0.22 -9.81
C LEU A 6 -1.75 -1.39 -10.49
N ILE A 7 -2.50 -2.45 -10.77
CA ILE A 7 -2.07 -3.65 -11.48
C ILE A 7 -2.71 -3.63 -12.89
N PRO A 8 -1.90 -3.72 -13.97
CA PRO A 8 -2.40 -3.71 -15.35
C PRO A 8 -3.24 -4.94 -15.69
N ASP A 9 -4.02 -4.89 -16.78
CA ASP A 9 -5.09 -5.85 -17.10
C ASP A 9 -4.62 -7.33 -17.22
N LYS A 10 -3.42 -7.51 -17.76
CA LYS A 10 -2.74 -8.80 -17.93
C LYS A 10 -1.29 -8.64 -17.47
N PRO A 11 -1.02 -8.64 -16.16
CA PRO A 11 0.30 -8.32 -15.66
C PRO A 11 1.25 -9.45 -15.99
N THR A 12 2.37 -9.14 -16.63
CA THR A 12 3.52 -10.04 -16.63
C THR A 12 4.18 -10.01 -15.25
N VAL A 13 5.04 -11.00 -14.96
CA VAL A 13 5.87 -11.00 -13.74
C VAL A 13 6.68 -9.69 -13.63
N ARG A 14 7.19 -9.17 -14.76
CA ARG A 14 7.91 -7.89 -14.81
C ARG A 14 7.03 -6.73 -14.35
N ASN A 15 5.77 -6.67 -14.79
CA ASN A 15 4.85 -5.62 -14.36
C ASN A 15 4.61 -5.70 -12.84
N MET A 16 4.44 -6.91 -12.30
CA MET A 16 4.24 -7.09 -10.86
C MET A 16 5.45 -6.63 -10.05
N VAL A 17 6.67 -6.98 -10.47
CA VAL A 17 7.90 -6.50 -9.84
C VAL A 17 7.94 -4.98 -9.81
N CYS A 18 7.64 -4.31 -10.93
CA CYS A 18 7.61 -2.84 -10.98
C CYS A 18 6.55 -2.24 -10.05
N CYS A 19 5.34 -2.83 -10.00
CA CYS A 19 4.28 -2.37 -9.09
C CYS A 19 4.70 -2.49 -7.62
N LEU A 20 5.31 -3.61 -7.24
CA LEU A 20 5.77 -3.84 -5.86
C LEU A 20 6.95 -2.95 -5.49
N GLN A 21 7.90 -2.74 -6.39
CA GLN A 21 9.00 -1.78 -6.19
C GLN A 21 8.50 -0.35 -6.02
N SER A 22 7.50 0.06 -6.82
CA SER A 22 6.85 1.37 -6.67
C SER A 22 6.14 1.52 -5.32
N LEU A 23 5.44 0.47 -4.87
CA LEU A 23 4.79 0.45 -3.57
C LEU A 23 5.82 0.57 -2.43
N LEU A 24 6.87 -0.24 -2.46
CA LEU A 24 7.98 -0.17 -1.51
C LEU A 24 8.63 1.22 -1.47
N SER A 25 8.92 1.80 -2.64
CA SER A 25 9.52 3.14 -2.71
C SER A 25 8.63 4.20 -2.08
N ARG A 26 7.29 4.07 -2.19
CA ARG A 26 6.36 5.00 -1.55
C ARG A 26 6.25 4.79 -0.05
N MET A 27 6.31 3.55 0.42
CA MET A 27 6.33 3.24 1.85
C MET A 27 7.61 3.77 2.52
N ASN A 28 8.76 3.59 1.89
CA ASN A 28 10.05 4.05 2.42
C ASN A 28 10.22 5.56 2.45
N ARG A 29 9.34 6.33 1.81
CA ARG A 29 9.42 7.81 1.78
C ARG A 29 8.75 8.47 2.99
N THR A 30 8.10 7.70 3.86
CA THR A 30 7.37 8.25 5.00
C THR A 30 8.14 8.06 6.30
N GLU A 31 8.05 9.03 7.20
CA GLU A 31 8.61 8.97 8.56
C GLU A 31 7.84 8.00 9.48
N ASN A 32 6.78 7.38 8.96
CA ASN A 32 5.80 6.58 9.70
C ASN A 32 6.03 5.07 9.59
N LEU A 33 7.28 4.63 9.46
CA LEU A 33 7.60 3.21 9.28
C LEU A 33 7.21 2.34 10.48
N ASP A 34 7.07 2.95 11.65
CA ASP A 34 6.66 2.28 12.89
C ASP A 34 5.13 2.14 13.03
N LYS A 35 4.33 2.75 12.14
CA LYS A 35 2.87 2.63 12.20
C LYS A 35 2.40 1.22 11.88
N ALA A 36 1.39 0.75 12.63
CA ALA A 36 0.84 -0.56 12.41
C ALA A 36 0.10 -0.63 11.05
N VAL A 37 0.30 -1.73 10.34
CA VAL A 37 -0.48 -2.07 9.16
C VAL A 37 -1.80 -2.67 9.62
N THR A 38 -2.91 -2.01 9.30
CA THR A 38 -4.27 -2.43 9.69
C THR A 38 -4.98 -3.22 8.61
N GLY A 39 -4.47 -3.20 7.36
CA GLY A 39 -5.07 -3.95 6.27
C GLY A 39 -4.16 -4.11 5.05
N ILE A 40 -4.23 -5.28 4.41
CA ILE A 40 -3.59 -5.56 3.13
C ILE A 40 -4.62 -6.25 2.22
N ARG A 41 -4.87 -5.68 1.04
CA ARG A 41 -5.86 -6.25 0.11
C ARG A 41 -5.51 -6.04 -1.36
N ILE A 42 -5.97 -6.99 -2.17
CA ILE A 42 -6.03 -6.84 -3.63
C ILE A 42 -7.47 -6.45 -3.99
N ASN A 43 -7.66 -5.19 -4.35
CA ASN A 43 -8.94 -4.68 -4.83
C ASN A 43 -9.15 -5.16 -6.27
N LYS A 44 -10.04 -6.13 -6.48
CA LYS A 44 -10.33 -6.70 -7.80
C LYS A 44 -11.06 -5.74 -8.73
N GLN A 45 -11.89 -4.84 -8.20
CA GLN A 45 -12.65 -3.87 -8.99
C GLN A 45 -11.73 -2.80 -9.58
N THR A 46 -10.82 -2.26 -8.76
CA THR A 46 -9.90 -1.21 -9.20
C THR A 46 -8.53 -1.74 -9.59
N ARG A 47 -8.35 -3.07 -9.53
CA ARG A 47 -7.11 -3.79 -9.79
C ARG A 47 -5.93 -3.18 -9.06
N ALA A 48 -6.01 -3.08 -7.74
CA ALA A 48 -4.98 -2.42 -6.95
C ALA A 48 -4.51 -3.28 -5.78
N ILE A 49 -3.23 -3.18 -5.44
CA ILE A 49 -2.75 -3.57 -4.12
C ILE A 49 -2.90 -2.36 -3.23
N GLU A 50 -3.50 -2.56 -2.08
CA GLU A 50 -3.82 -1.52 -1.10
C GLU A 50 -3.30 -1.95 0.27
N ILE A 51 -2.55 -1.05 0.92
CA ILE A 51 -2.05 -1.21 2.29
C ILE A 51 -2.60 -0.06 3.12
N GLU A 52 -3.29 -0.39 4.19
CA GLU A 52 -3.87 0.54 5.16
C GLU A 52 -3.01 0.54 6.43
N MET A 53 -2.84 1.72 6.99
CA MET A 53 -2.09 1.94 8.23
C MET A 53 -2.92 2.80 9.16
N GLU A 54 -2.67 2.66 10.47
CA GLU A 54 -3.23 3.51 11.51
C GLU A 54 -3.08 5.00 11.15
N ASP A 55 -4.12 5.78 11.43
CA ASP A 55 -4.08 7.23 11.33
C ASP A 55 -3.64 7.84 12.66
N GLU A 56 -2.89 8.93 12.61
CA GLU A 56 -2.37 9.64 13.81
C GLU A 56 -3.48 10.10 14.76
N THR A 57 -4.71 10.19 14.26
CA THR A 57 -5.88 10.61 15.03
C THR A 57 -6.37 9.54 16.01
N GLU A 58 -6.10 8.25 15.77
CA GLU A 58 -6.50 7.18 16.70
C GLU A 58 -5.53 7.04 17.88
N GLU A 59 -4.27 7.42 17.70
CA GLU A 59 -3.22 7.34 18.73
C GLU A 59 -3.44 8.34 19.88
N LYS A 60 -4.24 9.40 19.68
CA LYS A 60 -4.59 10.38 20.73
C LYS A 60 -5.86 10.05 21.52
N LEU A 61 -6.55 8.96 21.17
CA LEU A 61 -7.81 8.56 21.80
C LEU A 61 -7.67 7.34 22.71
N LEU A 62 -6.44 6.87 22.95
CA LEU A 62 -6.10 5.77 23.87
C LEU A 62 -5.27 6.26 25.06
#